data_AF-Q75UP4-F1
#
_entry.id   AF-Q75UP4-F1
#
_cell.length_a   1.000
_cell.length_b   1.000
_cell.length_c   1.000
_cell.angle_alpha   90.00
_cell.angle_beta   90.00
_cell.angle_gamma   90.00
#
_symmetry.space_group_name_H-M   'P 1'
#
loop_
_entity.id
_entity.type
_entity.pdbx_description
1 polymer ?
#
loop_
_entity_poly.entity_id
_entity_poly.type
_entity_poly.pdbx_seq_one_letter_code
_entity_poly.pdbx_strand_id
1 'polypeptide(L)'
;MEKTSSAAMALPPLSIRGDLGILSTAAARYAPSLLKSFAQMGPQGALGATKLLRPFSEIIDSLGLKDPFIRNWLDLLAFLLAGVKTNGILSAEMVYMFSEWYKPGCTLEYPLHGSGAIVDALVRGLQKFGGRISLKSHVESIVVENGRATGVKLRSGQFVRAKKAVVSNASMWDTLNLLPKDVVPKTYQDRIKNTP
;
A
#
# COMPACT_ATOMS: atom_id res chain seq x y z
N MET A 1 5.06 0.90 23.60
CA MET A 1 4.12 0.41 22.56
C MET A 1 3.31 1.56 21.96
N GLU A 2 2.65 2.38 22.78
CA GLU A 2 1.81 3.51 22.34
C GLU A 2 2.54 4.55 21.45
N LYS A 3 3.76 4.98 21.83
CA LYS A 3 4.57 5.92 21.04
C LYS A 3 5.04 5.35 19.69
N THR A 4 5.31 4.05 19.64
CA THR A 4 5.79 3.33 18.44
C THR A 4 4.65 3.06 17.47
N SER A 5 3.46 2.77 18.00
CA SER A 5 2.23 2.68 17.23
C SER A 5 1.87 4.01 16.56
N SER A 6 1.90 5.12 17.29
CA SER A 6 1.61 6.44 16.73
C SER A 6 2.53 6.80 15.54
N ALA A 7 3.78 6.33 15.54
CA ALA A 7 4.71 6.53 14.43
C ALA A 7 4.38 5.66 13.21
N ALA A 8 3.92 4.42 13.41
CA ALA A 8 3.44 3.57 12.34
C ALA A 8 2.11 4.08 11.74
N MET A 9 1.20 4.56 12.58
CA MET A 9 -0.04 5.22 12.14
C MET A 9 0.21 6.54 11.37
N ALA A 10 1.34 7.19 11.62
CA ALA A 10 1.76 8.41 10.92
C ALA A 10 2.43 8.15 9.57
N LEU A 11 2.62 6.88 9.18
CA LEU A 11 3.00 6.44 7.83
C LEU A 11 1.83 5.68 7.16
N PRO A 12 0.70 6.35 6.83
CA PRO A 12 -0.38 5.71 6.08
C PRO A 12 0.09 5.30 4.68
N PRO A 13 -0.67 4.45 3.96
CA PRO A 13 -0.40 3.99 2.57
C PRO A 13 -0.17 5.09 1.51
N LEU A 14 -0.23 6.38 1.89
CA LEU A 14 0.24 7.52 1.11
C LEU A 14 1.75 7.48 0.82
N SER A 15 2.54 6.75 1.62
CA SER A 15 3.97 6.48 1.34
C SER A 15 4.21 5.61 0.10
N ILE A 16 3.16 5.09 -0.54
CA ILE A 16 3.24 4.24 -1.75
C ILE A 16 3.21 5.08 -3.05
N ARG A 17 2.83 6.36 -3.01
CA ARG A 17 3.06 7.28 -4.14
C ARG A 17 4.47 7.88 -4.03
N GLY A 18 5.11 8.11 -5.17
CA GLY A 18 6.47 8.69 -5.26
C GLY A 18 6.50 10.04 -5.97
N ASP A 19 5.41 10.81 -5.94
CA ASP A 19 5.30 12.09 -6.65
C ASP A 19 5.42 13.32 -5.71
N LEU A 20 5.95 14.43 -6.25
CA LEU A 20 6.10 15.71 -5.54
C LEU A 20 4.77 16.29 -5.03
N GLY A 21 3.62 15.81 -5.55
CA GLY A 21 2.28 16.13 -5.05
C GLY A 21 1.98 15.61 -3.64
N ILE A 22 2.79 14.68 -3.13
CA ILE A 22 2.77 14.27 -1.71
C ILE A 22 3.21 15.41 -0.81
N LEU A 23 4.23 16.18 -1.17
CA LEU A 23 4.73 17.23 -0.29
C LEU A 23 3.67 18.30 -0.02
N SER A 24 2.90 18.70 -1.04
CA SER A 24 1.82 19.68 -0.85
C SER A 24 0.61 19.11 -0.10
N THR A 25 0.21 17.87 -0.40
CA THR A 25 -1.00 17.26 0.17
C THR A 25 -0.75 16.71 1.58
N ALA A 26 0.41 16.10 1.81
CA ALA A 26 0.81 15.52 3.08
C ALA A 26 1.33 16.57 4.08
N ALA A 27 2.11 17.56 3.63
CA ALA A 27 2.57 18.61 4.55
C ALA A 27 1.41 19.49 5.02
N ALA A 28 0.48 19.89 4.15
CA ALA A 28 -0.63 20.74 4.57
C ALA A 28 -1.58 20.06 5.57
N ARG A 29 -1.82 18.74 5.42
CA ARG A 29 -2.82 18.02 6.21
C ARG A 29 -2.26 17.27 7.42
N TYR A 30 -1.00 16.81 7.34
CA TYR A 30 -0.41 15.94 8.36
C TYR A 30 0.84 16.51 9.04
N ALA A 31 1.44 17.62 8.57
CA ALA A 31 2.58 18.24 9.24
C ALA A 31 2.33 18.53 10.72
N PRO A 32 1.16 19.01 11.19
CA PRO A 32 0.92 19.21 12.61
C PRO A 32 0.95 17.90 13.41
N SER A 33 0.40 16.82 12.86
CA SER A 33 0.38 15.50 13.50
C SER A 33 1.76 14.84 13.53
N LEU A 34 2.53 15.00 12.45
CA LEU A 34 3.90 14.51 12.33
C LEU A 34 4.83 15.30 13.25
N LEU A 35 4.76 16.64 13.24
CA LEU A 35 5.57 17.49 14.11
C LEU A 35 5.26 17.24 15.59
N LYS A 36 3.99 17.03 15.95
CA LYS A 36 3.58 16.64 17.31
C LYS A 36 4.10 15.26 17.69
N SER A 37 4.04 14.29 16.78
CA SER A 37 4.58 12.94 16.99
C SER A 37 6.11 12.96 17.13
N PHE A 38 6.83 13.75 16.32
CA PHE A 38 8.27 13.95 16.41
C PHE A 38 8.69 14.70 17.69
N ALA A 39 7.94 15.74 18.09
CA ALA A 39 8.17 16.47 19.33
C ALA A 39 7.92 15.61 20.58
N GLN A 40 6.92 14.71 20.54
CA GLN A 40 6.63 13.75 21.62
C GLN A 40 7.61 12.56 21.65
N MET A 41 8.30 12.28 20.54
CA MET A 41 9.23 11.15 20.39
C MET A 41 10.65 11.42 20.92
N GLY A 42 11.13 12.66 20.88
CA GLY A 42 12.50 13.01 21.28
C GLY A 42 13.61 12.32 20.44
N PRO A 43 14.90 12.54 20.75
CA PRO A 43 16.03 12.00 19.98
C PRO A 43 16.07 10.46 19.93
N GLN A 44 15.57 9.79 20.96
CA GLN A 44 15.48 8.32 21.00
C GLN A 44 14.39 7.76 20.07
N GLY A 45 13.33 8.51 19.79
CA GLY A 45 12.27 8.08 18.86
C GLY A 45 12.70 8.08 17.40
N ALA A 46 13.65 8.93 17.01
CA ALA A 46 14.26 8.91 15.67
C ALA A 46 15.07 7.62 15.42
N LEU A 47 15.77 7.10 16.44
CA LEU A 47 16.43 5.80 16.41
C LEU A 47 15.44 4.62 16.46
N GLY A 48 14.27 4.81 17.07
CA GLY A 48 13.17 3.83 17.00
C GLY A 48 12.52 3.75 15.62
N ALA A 49 12.44 4.89 14.91
CA ALA A 49 11.86 4.96 13.56
C ALA A 49 12.69 4.20 12.51
N THR A 50 14.02 4.15 12.65
CA THR A 50 14.86 3.34 11.74
C THR A 50 14.67 1.85 11.97
N LYS A 51 14.40 1.41 13.21
CA LYS A 51 14.03 0.02 13.53
C LYS A 51 12.69 -0.39 12.93
N LEU A 52 11.76 0.56 12.74
CA LEU A 52 10.47 0.28 12.10
C LEU A 52 10.60 -0.14 10.63
N LEU A 53 11.67 0.29 9.96
CA LEU A 53 11.95 -0.09 8.57
C LEU A 53 12.75 -1.39 8.45
N ARG A 54 13.13 -2.01 9.57
CA ARG A 54 13.90 -3.26 9.62
C ARG A 54 12.99 -4.48 9.78
N PRO A 55 13.47 -5.69 9.46
CA PRO A 55 12.75 -6.92 9.74
C PRO A 55 12.26 -7.01 11.19
N PHE A 56 11.03 -7.48 11.39
CA PHE A 56 10.45 -7.62 12.72
C PHE A 56 11.22 -8.57 13.64
N SER A 57 11.95 -9.53 13.07
CA SER A 57 12.86 -10.41 13.82
C SER A 57 13.88 -9.64 14.65
N GLU A 58 14.38 -8.49 14.20
CA GLU A 58 15.34 -7.68 14.96
C GLU A 58 14.71 -7.11 16.25
N ILE A 59 13.41 -6.78 16.21
CA ILE A 59 12.68 -6.36 17.42
C ILE A 59 12.52 -7.54 18.38
N ILE A 60 12.13 -8.71 17.87
CA ILE A 60 11.98 -9.95 18.66
C ILE A 60 13.31 -10.30 19.36
N ASP A 61 14.42 -10.25 18.62
CA ASP A 61 15.76 -10.52 19.13
C ASP A 61 16.16 -9.48 20.20
N SER A 62 15.86 -8.20 19.97
CA SER A 62 16.17 -7.13 20.93
C SER A 62 15.41 -7.23 22.25
N LEU A 63 14.25 -7.90 22.25
CA LEU A 63 13.45 -8.19 23.43
C LEU A 63 13.89 -9.49 24.14
N GLY A 64 14.89 -10.20 23.60
CA GLY A 64 15.40 -11.44 24.18
C GLY A 64 14.40 -12.61 24.09
N LEU A 65 13.40 -12.55 23.21
CA LEU A 65 12.41 -13.60 23.05
C LEU A 65 13.03 -14.81 22.35
N LYS A 66 13.40 -15.84 23.12
CA LYS A 66 14.08 -17.05 22.60
C LYS A 66 13.17 -18.28 22.53
N ASP A 67 12.00 -18.23 23.15
CA ASP A 67 11.08 -19.36 23.20
C ASP A 67 10.61 -19.76 21.77
N PRO A 68 10.80 -21.02 21.35
CA PRO A 68 10.42 -21.46 20.01
C PRO A 68 8.92 -21.34 19.72
N PHE A 69 8.06 -21.57 20.72
CA PHE A 69 6.62 -21.44 20.55
C PHE A 69 6.23 -19.99 20.24
N ILE A 70 6.76 -19.02 21.01
CA ILE A 70 6.52 -17.59 20.78
C ILE A 70 7.05 -17.18 19.40
N ARG A 71 8.25 -17.62 19.00
CA ARG A 71 8.81 -17.28 17.69
C ARG A 71 7.99 -17.85 16.54
N ASN A 72 7.60 -19.12 16.62
CA ASN A 72 6.78 -19.76 15.60
C ASN A 72 5.39 -19.12 15.51
N TRP A 73 4.81 -18.71 16.64
CA TRP A 73 3.56 -17.96 16.66
C TRP A 73 3.68 -16.61 15.95
N LEU A 74 4.75 -15.85 16.22
CA LEU A 74 5.00 -14.58 15.54
C LEU A 74 5.27 -14.75 14.04
N ASP A 75 5.96 -15.83 13.64
CA ASP A 75 6.16 -16.20 12.24
C ASP A 75 4.85 -16.55 11.54
N LEU A 76 3.95 -17.27 12.23
CA LEU A 76 2.61 -17.55 11.70
C LEU A 76 1.81 -16.26 11.51
N LEU A 77 1.85 -15.34 12.48
CA LEU A 77 1.16 -14.06 12.37
C LEU A 77 1.71 -13.20 11.22
N ALA A 78 3.04 -13.13 11.07
CA ALA A 78 3.67 -12.46 9.94
C ALA A 78 3.25 -13.10 8.61
N PHE A 79 3.16 -14.43 8.56
CA PHE A 79 2.76 -15.17 7.36
C PHE A 79 1.30 -14.91 7.00
N LEU A 80 0.39 -14.92 7.97
CA LEU A 80 -1.02 -14.62 7.74
C LEU A 80 -1.25 -13.18 7.29
N LEU A 81 -0.38 -12.24 7.71
CA LEU A 81 -0.49 -10.83 7.37
C LEU A 81 0.10 -10.49 5.99
N ALA A 82 1.31 -10.99 5.70
CA ALA A 82 2.11 -10.56 4.55
C ALA A 82 2.69 -11.72 3.71
N GLY A 83 2.37 -12.97 4.04
CA GLY A 83 2.88 -14.15 3.32
C GLY A 83 4.36 -14.48 3.57
N VAL A 84 4.99 -13.81 4.54
CA VAL A 84 6.43 -13.97 4.87
C VAL A 84 6.61 -14.15 6.38
N LYS A 85 7.80 -14.62 6.80
CA LYS A 85 8.15 -14.76 8.22
C LYS A 85 8.59 -13.42 8.83
N THR A 86 8.85 -13.41 10.14
CA THR A 86 9.28 -12.21 10.88
C THR A 86 10.59 -11.58 10.36
N ASN A 87 11.43 -12.35 9.67
CA ASN A 87 12.65 -11.86 9.02
C ASN A 87 12.42 -11.17 7.66
N GLY A 88 11.22 -11.27 7.09
CA GLY A 88 10.85 -10.70 5.79
C GLY A 88 9.82 -9.59 5.86
N ILE A 89 9.11 -9.45 6.98
CA ILE A 89 8.11 -8.39 7.19
C ILE A 89 8.72 -7.15 7.85
N LEU A 90 8.29 -5.96 7.44
CA LEU A 90 8.68 -4.72 8.09
C LEU A 90 8.12 -4.64 9.52
N SER A 91 8.96 -4.20 10.46
CA SER A 91 8.57 -4.00 11.86
C SER A 91 7.38 -3.05 12.02
N ALA A 92 7.28 -2.02 11.18
CA ALA A 92 6.18 -1.07 11.18
C ALA A 92 4.81 -1.75 11.01
N GLU A 93 4.72 -2.74 10.11
CA GLU A 93 3.46 -3.43 9.81
C GLU A 93 2.99 -4.26 11.00
N MET A 94 3.89 -5.03 11.61
CA MET A 94 3.58 -5.84 12.79
C MET A 94 3.21 -4.97 14.00
N VAL A 95 3.94 -3.88 14.24
CA VAL A 95 3.66 -2.96 15.36
C VAL A 95 2.33 -2.25 15.17
N TYR A 96 2.03 -1.80 13.94
CA TYR A 96 0.74 -1.20 13.61
C TYR A 96 -0.39 -2.20 13.85
N MET A 97 -0.28 -3.40 13.28
CA MET A 97 -1.29 -4.45 13.40
C MET A 97 -1.57 -4.80 14.86
N PHE A 98 -0.52 -5.04 15.67
CA PHE A 98 -0.71 -5.31 17.10
C PHE A 98 -1.37 -4.13 17.81
N SER A 99 -1.00 -2.91 17.47
CA SER A 99 -1.67 -1.76 18.06
C SER A 99 -3.14 -1.66 17.69
N GLU A 100 -3.56 -2.07 16.50
CA GLU A 100 -4.97 -2.07 16.13
C GLU A 100 -5.72 -3.20 16.85
N TRP A 101 -5.16 -4.42 16.89
CA TRP A 101 -5.82 -5.59 17.49
C TRP A 101 -6.04 -5.46 19.00
N TYR A 102 -5.13 -4.79 19.71
CA TYR A 102 -5.21 -4.64 21.17
C TYR A 102 -5.90 -3.33 21.61
N LYS A 103 -6.52 -2.57 20.69
CA LYS A 103 -7.35 -1.43 21.07
C LYS A 103 -8.60 -1.88 21.84
N PRO A 104 -9.04 -1.14 22.88
CA PRO A 104 -10.29 -1.43 23.56
C PRO A 104 -11.46 -1.47 22.57
N GLY A 105 -12.25 -2.55 22.61
CA GLY A 105 -13.40 -2.74 21.74
C GLY A 105 -13.08 -3.21 20.31
N CYS A 106 -11.82 -3.54 19.99
CA CYS A 106 -11.49 -4.14 18.71
C CYS A 106 -12.03 -5.57 18.63
N THR A 107 -12.74 -5.88 17.55
CA THR A 107 -13.28 -7.21 17.26
C THR A 107 -12.96 -7.60 15.82
N LEU A 108 -12.82 -8.91 15.58
CA LEU A 108 -12.74 -9.43 14.23
C LEU A 108 -14.16 -9.49 13.63
N GLU A 109 -14.37 -8.74 12.55
CA GLU A 109 -15.65 -8.70 11.86
C GLU A 109 -15.57 -9.42 10.51
N TYR A 110 -16.67 -10.06 10.14
CA TYR A 110 -16.83 -10.69 8.85
C TYR A 110 -17.94 -9.97 8.08
N PRO A 111 -17.72 -9.62 6.80
CA PRO A 111 -18.76 -9.01 6.00
C PRO A 111 -19.97 -9.94 5.89
N LEU A 112 -21.14 -9.42 6.26
CA LEU A 112 -22.39 -10.13 6.01
C LEU A 112 -22.50 -10.43 4.52
N HIS A 113 -22.81 -11.68 4.18
CA HIS A 113 -22.84 -12.22 2.81
C HIS A 113 -21.46 -12.35 2.12
N GLY A 114 -20.37 -12.29 2.88
CA GLY A 114 -19.01 -12.53 2.40
C GLY A 114 -18.38 -11.34 1.68
N SER A 115 -17.16 -11.53 1.17
CA SER A 115 -16.38 -10.44 0.54
C SER A 115 -17.04 -9.85 -0.71
N GLY A 116 -17.85 -10.64 -1.43
CA GLY A 116 -18.62 -10.17 -2.58
C GLY A 116 -19.55 -8.99 -2.27
N ALA A 117 -20.14 -8.95 -1.07
CA ALA A 117 -21.03 -7.87 -0.65
C ALA A 117 -20.33 -6.51 -0.60
N ILE A 118 -19.03 -6.49 -0.27
CA ILE A 118 -18.21 -5.27 -0.30
C ILE A 118 -18.05 -4.80 -1.75
N VAL A 119 -17.73 -5.71 -2.67
CA VAL A 119 -17.59 -5.40 -4.10
C VAL A 119 -18.90 -4.86 -4.65
N ASP A 120 -20.03 -5.49 -4.33
CA ASP A 120 -21.35 -5.03 -4.75
C ASP A 120 -21.67 -3.64 -4.22
N ALA A 121 -21.32 -3.33 -2.96
CA ALA A 121 -21.49 -2.00 -2.40
C ALA A 121 -20.67 -0.94 -3.15
N LEU A 122 -19.43 -1.25 -3.52
CA LEU A 122 -18.58 -0.37 -4.32
C LEU A 122 -19.14 -0.16 -5.73
N VAL A 123 -19.63 -1.21 -6.40
CA VAL A 123 -20.25 -1.12 -7.72
C VAL A 123 -21.52 -0.26 -7.67
N ARG A 124 -22.38 -0.46 -6.66
CA ARG A 124 -23.56 0.39 -6.44
C ARG A 124 -23.18 1.85 -6.25
N GLY A 125 -22.15 2.12 -5.45
CA GLY A 125 -21.61 3.47 -5.25
C GLY A 125 -21.14 4.09 -6.57
N LEU A 126 -20.33 3.35 -7.34
CA LEU A 126 -19.83 3.79 -8.65
C LEU A 126 -20.99 4.16 -9.60
N GLN A 127 -21.98 3.28 -9.73
CA GLN A 127 -23.13 3.48 -10.62
C GLN A 127 -24.02 4.64 -10.18
N LYS A 128 -24.22 4.83 -8.87
CA LYS A 128 -24.98 5.94 -8.30
C LYS A 128 -24.44 7.31 -8.72
N PHE A 129 -23.12 7.43 -8.90
CA PHE A 129 -22.47 8.65 -9.37
C PHE A 129 -22.20 8.66 -10.88
N GLY A 130 -22.90 7.83 -11.66
CA GLY A 130 -22.82 7.78 -13.13
C GLY A 130 -21.59 7.05 -13.68
N GLY A 131 -20.82 6.38 -12.83
CA GLY A 131 -19.73 5.50 -13.25
C GLY A 131 -20.24 4.25 -13.95
N ARG A 132 -19.39 3.65 -14.79
CA ARG A 132 -19.72 2.43 -15.54
C ARG A 132 -18.67 1.36 -15.27
N ILE A 133 -19.12 0.11 -15.23
CA ILE A 133 -18.26 -1.07 -15.15
C ILE A 133 -18.45 -1.90 -16.42
N SER A 134 -17.33 -2.25 -17.06
CA SER A 134 -17.33 -3.07 -18.26
C SER A 134 -16.52 -4.34 -17.99
N LEU A 135 -17.23 -5.46 -17.84
CA LEU A 135 -16.61 -6.77 -17.69
C LEU A 135 -16.19 -7.32 -19.06
N LYS A 136 -15.34 -8.35 -19.07
CA LYS A 136 -14.82 -8.98 -20.31
C LYS A 136 -14.18 -7.98 -21.28
N SER A 137 -13.67 -6.87 -20.75
CA SER A 137 -13.13 -5.73 -21.52
C SER A 137 -11.61 -5.66 -21.35
N HIS A 138 -10.91 -6.65 -21.88
CA HIS A 138 -9.45 -6.76 -21.73
C HIS A 138 -8.75 -5.57 -22.41
N VAL A 139 -7.99 -4.80 -21.63
CA VAL A 139 -7.16 -3.71 -22.12
C VAL A 139 -5.93 -4.30 -22.82
N GLU A 140 -5.74 -3.95 -24.10
CA GLU A 140 -4.60 -4.37 -24.91
C GLU A 140 -3.42 -3.40 -24.73
N SER A 141 -3.69 -2.09 -24.68
CA SER A 141 -2.65 -1.08 -24.46
C SER A 141 -3.21 0.23 -23.91
N ILE A 142 -2.33 0.98 -23.23
CA ILE A 142 -2.55 2.37 -22.83
C ILE A 142 -2.01 3.26 -23.95
N VAL A 143 -2.81 4.23 -24.40
CA VAL A 143 -2.41 5.18 -25.45
C VAL A 143 -1.86 6.43 -24.80
N VAL A 144 -0.68 6.85 -25.23
CA VAL A 144 0.01 8.06 -24.75
C VAL A 144 0.27 8.97 -25.95
N GLU A 145 -0.17 10.22 -25.87
CA GLU A 145 0.07 11.27 -26.87
C GLU A 145 0.71 12.46 -26.17
N ASN A 146 1.80 12.99 -26.74
CA ASN A 146 2.51 14.16 -26.20
C ASN A 146 2.86 14.03 -24.70
N GLY A 147 3.32 12.84 -24.29
CA GLY A 147 3.67 12.54 -22.90
C GLY A 147 2.49 12.37 -21.94
N ARG A 148 1.23 12.36 -22.43
CA ARG A 148 0.03 12.19 -21.59
C ARG A 148 -0.78 10.96 -22.00
N ALA A 149 -1.17 10.14 -21.03
CA ALA A 149 -2.12 9.05 -21.27
C ALA A 149 -3.49 9.59 -21.70
N THR A 150 -3.94 9.21 -22.90
CA THR A 150 -5.17 9.73 -23.52
C THR A 150 -6.33 8.74 -23.55
N GLY A 151 -6.07 7.48 -23.24
CA GLY A 151 -7.09 6.44 -23.20
C GLY A 151 -6.48 5.04 -23.20
N VAL A 152 -7.33 4.06 -23.44
CA VAL A 152 -6.94 2.66 -23.56
C VAL A 152 -7.55 2.03 -24.81
N LYS A 153 -6.81 1.15 -25.46
CA LYS A 153 -7.32 0.29 -26.52
C LYS A 153 -7.66 -1.07 -25.93
N LEU A 154 -8.86 -1.56 -26.22
CA LEU A 154 -9.30 -2.90 -25.81
C LEU A 154 -8.93 -3.92 -26.89
N ARG A 155 -8.77 -5.19 -26.49
CA ARG A 155 -8.53 -6.30 -27.43
C ARG A 155 -9.64 -6.45 -28.48
N SER A 156 -10.85 -6.00 -28.17
CA SER A 156 -11.96 -5.92 -29.14
C SER A 156 -11.74 -4.90 -30.26
N GLY A 157 -10.66 -4.11 -30.21
CA GLY A 157 -10.39 -3.00 -31.15
C GLY A 157 -11.02 -1.67 -30.72
N GLN A 158 -11.91 -1.67 -29.72
CA GLN A 158 -12.54 -0.46 -29.21
C GLN A 158 -11.52 0.43 -28.49
N PHE A 159 -11.58 1.74 -28.75
CA PHE A 159 -10.82 2.74 -28.00
C PHE A 159 -11.70 3.46 -26.98
N VAL A 160 -11.22 3.54 -25.74
CA VAL A 160 -11.87 4.27 -24.64
C VAL A 160 -11.05 5.51 -24.32
N ARG A 161 -11.55 6.69 -24.72
CA ARG A 161 -10.89 7.99 -24.47
C ARG A 161 -10.99 8.37 -22.98
N ALA A 162 -9.86 8.71 -22.38
CA ALA A 162 -9.80 9.30 -21.05
C ALA A 162 -9.94 10.82 -21.13
N LYS A 163 -10.86 11.40 -20.33
CA LYS A 163 -11.03 12.86 -20.24
C LYS A 163 -9.96 13.53 -19.37
N LYS A 164 -9.54 12.88 -18.29
CA LYS A 164 -8.61 13.45 -17.30
C LYS A 164 -7.35 12.60 -17.13
N ALA A 165 -7.52 11.32 -16.81
CA ALA A 165 -6.41 10.41 -16.56
C ALA A 165 -6.83 8.96 -16.82
N VAL A 166 -5.82 8.10 -16.99
CA VAL A 166 -5.95 6.64 -16.91
C VAL A 166 -5.37 6.22 -15.56
N VAL A 167 -6.13 5.44 -14.78
CA VAL A 167 -5.67 4.86 -13.51
C VAL A 167 -5.54 3.36 -13.72
N SER A 168 -4.32 2.83 -13.63
CA SER A 168 -4.07 1.39 -13.71
C SER A 168 -4.10 0.78 -12.32
N ASN A 169 -4.97 -0.21 -12.12
CA ASN A 169 -4.97 -1.09 -10.96
C ASN A 169 -4.34 -2.46 -11.29
N ALA A 170 -3.75 -2.61 -12.49
CA ALA A 170 -2.97 -3.80 -12.81
C ALA A 170 -1.63 -3.74 -12.06
N SER A 171 -0.91 -4.87 -11.99
CA SER A 171 0.41 -4.90 -11.38
C SER A 171 1.37 -3.92 -12.08
N MET A 172 2.46 -3.55 -11.40
CA MET A 172 3.45 -2.66 -12.01
C MET A 172 4.10 -3.26 -13.26
N TRP A 173 4.31 -4.58 -13.29
CA TRP A 173 4.82 -5.30 -14.46
C TRP A 173 3.81 -5.31 -15.62
N ASP A 174 2.54 -5.59 -15.32
CA ASP A 174 1.48 -5.58 -16.35
C ASP A 174 1.27 -4.18 -16.90
N THR A 175 1.22 -3.17 -16.02
CA THR A 175 1.08 -1.76 -16.44
C THR A 175 2.25 -1.34 -17.33
N LEU A 176 3.48 -1.76 -17.02
CA LEU A 176 4.63 -1.50 -17.87
C LEU A 176 4.50 -2.14 -19.25
N ASN A 177 3.97 -3.37 -19.32
CA ASN A 177 3.73 -4.06 -20.59
C ASN A 177 2.60 -3.44 -21.42
N LEU A 178 1.64 -2.75 -20.78
CA LEU A 178 0.55 -2.04 -21.46
C LEU A 178 0.96 -0.66 -22.01
N LEU A 179 2.07 -0.09 -21.53
CA LEU A 179 2.56 1.22 -21.95
C LEU A 179 3.44 1.13 -23.21
N PRO A 180 3.49 2.19 -24.04
CA PRO A 180 4.50 2.29 -25.10
C PRO A 180 5.93 2.20 -24.54
N LYS A 181 6.84 1.55 -25.28
CA LYS A 181 8.19 1.23 -24.77
C LYS A 181 9.07 2.46 -24.51
N ASP A 182 8.74 3.59 -25.11
CA ASP A 182 9.50 4.83 -25.14
C ASP A 182 9.01 5.88 -24.12
N VAL A 183 7.86 5.67 -23.48
CA VAL A 183 7.28 6.66 -22.56
C VAL A 183 7.82 6.59 -21.14
N VAL A 184 8.54 5.52 -20.80
CA VAL A 184 9.13 5.31 -19.46
C VAL A 184 10.64 5.16 -19.60
N PRO A 185 11.46 5.87 -18.81
CA PRO A 185 12.92 5.72 -18.87
C PRO A 185 13.38 4.28 -18.64
N LYS A 186 14.36 3.80 -19.43
CA LYS A 186 14.89 2.42 -19.34
C LYS A 186 15.31 2.04 -17.91
N THR A 187 15.95 2.95 -17.19
CA THR A 187 16.37 2.75 -15.80
C THR A 187 15.20 2.36 -14.88
N TYR A 188 14.01 2.95 -15.09
CA TYR A 188 12.82 2.60 -14.33
C TYR A 188 12.22 1.26 -14.80
N GLN A 189 12.24 0.97 -16.10
CA GLN A 189 11.79 -0.31 -16.65
C GLN A 189 12.61 -1.48 -16.07
N ASP A 190 13.94 -1.33 -16.04
CA ASP A 190 14.85 -2.34 -15.53
C ASP A 190 14.66 -2.54 -14.03
N ARG A 191 14.43 -1.46 -13.27
CA ARG A 191 14.10 -1.54 -11.84
C ARG A 191 12.81 -2.33 -11.59
N ILE A 192 11.76 -2.11 -12.39
CA ILE A 192 10.51 -2.87 -12.28
C ILE A 192 10.75 -4.34 -12.57
N LYS A 193 11.45 -4.66 -13.67
CA LYS A 193 11.72 -6.06 -14.06
C LYS A 193 12.55 -6.82 -13.04
N ASN A 194 13.43 -6.13 -12.31
CA ASN A 194 14.26 -6.71 -11.26
C ASN A 194 13.59 -6.69 -9.88
N THR A 195 12.37 -6.17 -9.77
CA THR A 195 11.59 -6.29 -8.53
C THR A 195 11.09 -7.73 -8.43
N PRO A 196 11.39 -8.44 -7.32
CA PRO A 196 11.00 -9.84 -7.12
C PRO A 196 9.49 -10.03 -7.02
#